data_AF-A0A349B0H2-F1
#
_entry.id   AF-A0A349B0H2-F1
#
_cell.length_a   1.000
_cell.length_b   1.000
_cell.length_c   1.000
_cell.angle_alpha   90.00
_cell.angle_beta   90.00
_cell.angle_gamma   90.00
#
_symmetry.space_group_name_H-M   'P 1'
#
loop_
_entity.id
_entity.type
_entity.pdbx_description
1 polymer ?
#
loop_
_entity_poly.entity_id
_entity_poly.type
_entity_poly.pdbx_seq_one_letter_code
_entity_poly.pdbx_strand_id
1 'polypeptide(L)'
;MGWQLDKGLEGLDHNVLTGRVEDLVQWARKSSMWPATFGLACCAIEMMAAGGAHYDMSRFGMEVFRASPRQADLMIVAGRVSQKMAPVL
;
A
#
# COMPACT_ATOMS: atom_id res chain seq x y z
N MET A 1 21.51 -16.63 6.09
CA MET A 1 22.18 -15.72 5.14
C MET A 1 21.20 -15.41 4.03
N GLY A 2 20.51 -14.27 4.11
CA GLY A 2 19.51 -13.91 3.11
C GLY A 2 18.67 -12.71 3.54
N TRP A 3 18.83 -11.61 2.80
CA TRP A 3 17.94 -10.44 2.70
C TRP A 3 18.01 -9.41 3.83
N GLN A 4 19.11 -8.66 3.85
CA GLN A 4 19.24 -7.39 4.59
C GLN A 4 18.80 -6.17 3.74
N LEU A 5 18.27 -6.42 2.53
CA LEU A 5 17.82 -5.42 1.55
C LEU A 5 16.39 -4.90 1.82
N ASP A 6 15.57 -5.66 2.55
CA ASP A 6 14.19 -5.25 2.88
C ASP A 6 14.13 -4.16 3.96
N LYS A 7 15.26 -3.93 4.63
CA LYS A 7 15.43 -2.95 5.71
C LYS A 7 15.93 -1.58 5.23
N GLY A 8 15.93 -1.25 3.94
CA GLY A 8 16.33 0.08 3.46
C GLY A 8 17.55 0.71 4.18
N LEU A 9 17.44 1.98 4.61
CA LEU A 9 18.42 2.65 5.50
C LEU A 9 18.27 2.25 6.99
N GLU A 10 17.31 1.40 7.36
CA GLU A 10 17.04 0.95 8.74
C GLU A 10 18.19 0.10 9.33
N GLY A 11 19.14 -0.35 8.51
CA GLY A 11 20.34 -1.09 8.95
C GLY A 11 21.58 -0.23 9.24
N LEU A 12 21.50 1.10 9.09
CA LEU A 12 22.63 2.00 9.32
C LEU A 12 22.51 2.66 10.70
N ASP A 13 23.55 2.50 11.52
CA ASP A 13 23.69 3.18 12.81
C ASP A 13 23.30 4.66 12.70
N HIS A 14 22.36 5.07 13.55
CA HIS A 14 21.59 6.31 13.45
C HIS A 14 22.47 7.55 13.65
N ASN A 15 23.17 7.98 12.59
CA ASN A 15 23.75 9.32 12.54
C ASN A 15 22.63 10.35 12.38
N VAL A 16 22.79 11.54 12.99
CA VAL A 16 21.79 12.64 12.99
C VAL A 16 21.30 12.99 11.58
N LEU A 17 22.11 12.77 10.55
CA LEU A 17 21.75 13.00 9.15
C LEU A 17 20.95 11.85 8.53
N THR A 18 21.38 10.59 8.66
CA THR A 18 20.70 9.44 8.04
C THR A 18 19.35 9.14 8.68
N GLY A 19 19.20 9.33 10.00
CA GLY A 19 17.91 9.16 10.68
C GLY A 19 16.83 10.12 10.17
N ARG A 20 17.17 11.40 9.99
CA ARG A 20 16.22 12.42 9.49
C ARG A 20 15.79 12.18 8.04
N VAL A 21 16.70 11.65 7.22
CA VAL A 21 16.39 11.30 5.83
C VAL A 21 15.48 10.07 5.77
N GLU A 22 15.73 9.06 6.60
CA GLU A 22 14.86 7.88 6.66
C GLU A 22 13.45 8.24 7.15
N ASP A 23 13.33 9.08 8.19
CA ASP A 23 12.03 9.59 8.67
C ASP A 23 11.25 10.28 7.55
N LEU A 24 11.93 11.07 6.70
CA LEU A 24 11.32 11.74 5.56
C LEU A 24 10.84 10.74 4.50
N VAL A 25 11.64 9.72 4.19
CA VAL A 25 11.30 8.68 3.21
C VAL A 25 10.13 7.81 3.68
N GLN A 26 10.08 7.48 4.98
CA GLN A 26 8.95 6.76 5.58
C GLN A 26 7.68 7.61 5.55
N TRP A 27 7.78 8.89 5.91
CA TRP A 27 6.67 9.82 5.81
C TRP A 27 6.15 9.92 4.37
N ALA A 28 7.05 10.06 3.38
CA ALA A 28 6.68 10.13 1.98
C ALA A 28 5.89 8.89 1.54
N ARG A 29 6.43 7.68 1.76
CA ARG A 29 5.75 6.40 1.41
C ARG A 29 4.39 6.25 2.08
N LYS A 30 4.28 6.61 3.37
CA LYS A 30 3.02 6.56 4.12
C LYS A 30 1.99 7.57 3.60
N SER A 31 2.44 8.73 3.15
CA SER A 31 1.57 9.85 2.74
C SER A 31 1.05 9.75 1.31
N SER A 32 1.58 8.84 0.49
CA SER A 32 1.29 8.76 -0.95
C SER A 32 1.03 7.33 -1.44
N MET A 33 0.24 6.55 -0.71
CA MET A 33 -0.04 5.16 -1.07
C MET A 33 -1.05 5.08 -2.22
N TRP A 34 -0.75 4.33 -3.27
CA TRP A 34 -1.60 4.09 -4.43
C TRP A 34 -2.13 2.64 -4.42
N PRO A 35 -3.37 2.42 -3.95
CA PRO A 35 -3.94 1.10 -3.88
C PRO A 35 -4.24 0.48 -5.26
N ALA A 36 -3.88 -0.78 -5.42
CA ALA A 36 -4.32 -1.63 -6.50
C ALA A 36 -5.79 -2.01 -6.30
N THR A 37 -6.64 -1.81 -7.31
CA THR A 37 -8.04 -2.22 -7.25
C THR A 37 -8.17 -3.73 -7.31
N PHE A 38 -8.37 -4.37 -6.16
CA PHE A 38 -8.52 -5.81 -6.07
C PHE A 38 -9.77 -6.21 -5.27
N GLY A 39 -10.92 -6.07 -5.93
CA GLY A 39 -12.23 -6.46 -5.39
C GLY A 39 -12.59 -7.90 -5.74
N LEU A 40 -12.94 -8.72 -4.74
CA LEU A 40 -13.30 -10.12 -4.93
C LEU A 40 -14.77 -10.45 -4.66
N ALA A 41 -15.35 -9.85 -3.63
CA ALA A 41 -16.70 -10.17 -3.16
C ALA A 41 -17.37 -8.92 -2.56
N CYS A 42 -18.21 -9.08 -1.54
CA CYS A 42 -18.90 -7.98 -0.87
C CYS A 42 -17.95 -6.90 -0.30
N CYS A 43 -16.74 -7.24 0.16
CA CYS A 43 -15.81 -6.20 0.64
C CYS A 43 -15.32 -5.25 -0.46
N ALA A 44 -15.51 -5.59 -1.74
CA ALA A 44 -15.20 -4.70 -2.84
C ALA A 44 -16.12 -3.47 -2.87
N ILE A 45 -17.42 -3.63 -2.57
CA ILE A 45 -18.35 -2.50 -2.55
C ILE A 45 -18.08 -1.58 -1.35
N GLU A 46 -17.60 -2.13 -0.24
CA GLU A 46 -17.16 -1.37 0.93
C GLU A 46 -15.89 -0.58 0.61
N MET A 47 -14.94 -1.17 -0.13
CA MET A 47 -13.76 -0.45 -0.63
C MET A 47 -14.15 0.71 -1.56
N MET A 48 -15.10 0.50 -2.47
CA MET A 48 -15.58 1.57 -3.37
C MET A 48 -16.28 2.69 -2.60
N ALA A 49 -17.07 2.34 -1.57
CA ALA A 49 -17.71 3.33 -0.70
C ALA A 49 -16.67 4.12 0.12
N ALA A 50 -15.61 3.46 0.60
CA ALA A 50 -14.47 4.11 1.27
C ALA A 50 -13.73 5.09 0.34
N GLY A 51 -13.70 4.79 -0.97
CA GLY A 51 -13.22 5.68 -2.03
C GLY A 51 -14.15 6.85 -2.38
N GLY A 52 -15.43 6.76 -2.00
CA GLY A 52 -16.43 7.77 -2.32
C GLY A 52 -16.40 8.99 -1.40
N ALA A 53 -17.18 10.02 -1.74
CA ALA A 53 -17.20 11.30 -1.04
C ALA A 53 -17.54 11.25 0.46
N HIS A 54 -18.20 10.20 0.92
CA HIS A 54 -18.60 10.06 2.33
C HIS A 54 -17.41 9.76 3.26
N TYR A 55 -16.47 8.93 2.82
CA TYR A 55 -15.33 8.49 3.63
C TYR A 55 -13.98 8.95 3.07
N ASP A 56 -13.93 9.21 1.77
CA ASP A 56 -12.87 9.89 1.04
C ASP A 56 -11.43 9.53 1.48
N MET A 57 -11.00 8.34 1.09
CA MET A 57 -9.63 7.87 1.31
C MET A 57 -8.55 8.67 0.56
N SER A 58 -8.92 9.58 -0.34
CA SER A 58 -7.95 10.48 -1.00
C SER A 58 -7.18 11.33 0.02
N ARG A 59 -7.79 11.60 1.18
CA ARG A 59 -7.21 12.36 2.30
C ARG A 59 -5.94 11.73 2.88
N PHE A 60 -5.75 10.43 2.69
CA PHE A 60 -4.57 9.70 3.14
C PHE A 60 -3.56 9.45 2.00
N GLY A 61 -3.69 10.14 0.86
CA GLY A 61 -2.85 9.94 -0.32
C GLY A 61 -3.31 8.83 -1.24
N MET A 62 -4.43 8.17 -0.92
CA MET A 62 -5.01 7.05 -1.65
C MET A 62 -6.08 7.49 -2.65
N GLU A 63 -5.81 8.56 -3.38
CA GLU A 63 -6.79 9.15 -4.31
C GLU A 63 -7.00 8.28 -5.56
N VAL A 64 -5.92 7.69 -6.06
CA VAL A 64 -5.95 6.95 -7.32
C VAL A 64 -5.85 5.46 -7.08
N PHE A 65 -6.99 4.82 -7.27
CA PHE A 65 -7.12 3.38 -7.40
C PHE A 65 -6.58 2.92 -8.77
N ARG A 66 -5.41 2.27 -8.77
CA ARG A 66 -4.76 1.82 -10.00
C ARG A 66 -5.23 0.41 -10.36
N ALA A 67 -5.67 0.23 -11.60
CA ALA A 67 -6.05 -1.09 -12.12
C ALA A 67 -4.86 -2.01 -12.44
N SER A 68 -3.68 -1.43 -12.66
CA SER A 68 -2.47 -2.19 -12.98
C SER A 68 -1.58 -2.35 -11.74
N PRO A 69 -1.18 -3.59 -11.37
CA PRO A 69 -0.35 -3.82 -10.19
C PRO A 69 1.05 -3.19 -10.30
N ARG A 70 1.56 -2.97 -11.51
CA ARG A 70 2.88 -2.33 -11.73
C ARG A 70 2.94 -0.85 -11.34
N GLN A 71 1.79 -0.19 -11.19
CA GLN A 71 1.72 1.24 -10.85
C GLN A 71 1.25 1.45 -9.41
N ALA A 72 0.89 0.38 -8.71
CA ALA A 72 0.40 0.41 -7.34
C ALA A 72 1.49 -0.08 -6.38
N ASP A 73 1.48 0.45 -5.16
CA ASP A 73 2.41 0.08 -4.09
C ASP A 73 1.71 -0.65 -2.92
N LEU A 74 0.38 -0.55 -2.84
CA LEU A 74 -0.45 -1.24 -1.84
C LEU A 74 -1.50 -2.12 -2.54
N MET A 75 -1.68 -3.35 -2.09
CA MET A 75 -2.73 -4.25 -2.59
C MET A 75 -3.68 -4.65 -1.47
N ILE A 76 -4.96 -4.30 -1.61
CA ILE A 76 -6.01 -4.60 -0.61
C ILE A 76 -6.84 -5.78 -1.13
N VAL A 77 -6.77 -6.93 -0.45
CA VAL A 77 -7.57 -8.11 -0.80
C VAL A 77 -8.99 -7.96 -0.22
N ALA A 78 -9.89 -7.33 -0.98
CA ALA A 78 -11.24 -7.05 -0.51
C ALA A 78 -12.24 -8.14 -0.91
N GLY A 79 -12.27 -9.17 -0.08
CA GLY A 79 -13.30 -10.19 -0.09
C GLY A 79 -12.70 -11.58 0.05
N ARG A 80 -13.58 -12.58 -0.10
CA ARG A 80 -13.19 -13.98 0.08
C ARG A 80 -12.32 -14.47 -1.08
N VAL A 81 -11.13 -14.99 -0.76
CA VAL A 81 -10.24 -15.64 -1.72
C VAL A 81 -10.70 -17.08 -1.91
N SER A 82 -11.06 -17.45 -3.15
CA SER A 82 -11.32 -18.86 -3.48
C SER A 82 -10.01 -19.61 -3.76
N GLN A 83 -9.98 -20.93 -3.58
CA GLN A 83 -8.80 -21.75 -3.88
C GLN A 83 -8.32 -21.61 -5.34
N LYS A 84 -9.26 -21.34 -6.27
CA LYS A 84 -8.93 -21.06 -7.67
C LYS A 84 -8.25 -19.69 -7.86
N MET A 85 -8.56 -18.72 -6.99
CA MET A 85 -7.99 -17.38 -7.04
C MET A 85 -6.66 -17.28 -6.29
N ALA A 86 -6.40 -18.17 -5.32
CA ALA A 86 -5.17 -18.20 -4.55
C ALA A 86 -3.85 -18.19 -5.37
N PRO A 87 -3.70 -18.93 -6.49
CA PRO A 87 -2.46 -18.89 -7.29
C PRO A 87 -2.37 -17.70 -8.26
N VAL A 88 -3.45 -16.92 -8.43
CA VAL A 88 -3.48 -15.76 -9.33
C VAL A 88 -3.14 -14.46 -8.58
N LEU A 89 -3.28 -14.50 -7.26
CA LEU A 89 -2.89 -13.46 -6.31
C LEU A 89 -1.37 -13.33 -6.19
#